data_AF-A0A3D3IB31-F1
#
_entry.id   AF-A0A3D3IB31-F1
#
_cell.length_a   1.000
_cell.length_b   1.000
_cell.length_c   1.000
_cell.angle_alpha   90.00
_cell.angle_beta   90.00
_cell.angle_gamma   90.00
#
_symmetry.space_group_name_H-M   'P 1'
#
loop_
_entity.id
_entity.type
_entity.pdbx_description
1 polymer ?
#
loop_
_entity_poly.entity_id
_entity_poly.type
_entity_poly.pdbx_seq_one_letter_code
_entity_poly.pdbx_strand_id
1 'polypeptide(L)'
;TYQKTNLITGEETSYRIVSKQQTRSQSGEWLVYRRNTIDPDEIFPVYKKNNVLFINKEMILFNEPGFCWDGENREVKYQLCVKRSSDLYVINESLQFDSVYVYTQRYYDLPDSVISTDRKSAVYPVVLQAVRREKNVVVETRKISAFTRK
;
A
#
# COMPACT_ATOMS: atom_id res chain seq x y z
N THR A 1 -7.94 8.66 4.45
CA THR A 1 -8.86 8.51 3.32
C THR A 1 -8.07 8.26 2.07
N TYR A 2 -8.61 7.41 1.20
CA TYR A 2 -8.03 7.02 -0.06
C TYR A 2 -8.96 7.39 -1.21
N GLN A 3 -8.37 7.76 -2.32
CA GLN A 3 -9.03 7.87 -3.61
C GLN A 3 -8.47 6.79 -4.53
N LYS A 4 -9.38 6.15 -5.26
CA LYS A 4 -9.08 5.14 -6.26
C LYS A 4 -9.74 5.57 -7.57
N THR A 5 -8.93 5.66 -8.61
CA THR A 5 -9.37 6.03 -9.96
C THR A 5 -9.05 4.88 -10.90
N ASN A 6 -10.06 4.35 -11.58
CA ASN A 6 -9.91 3.45 -12.70
C ASN A 6 -9.83 4.28 -13.98
N LEU A 7 -8.67 4.27 -14.64
CA LEU A 7 -8.42 5.10 -15.83
C LEU A 7 -8.95 4.47 -17.11
N ILE A 8 -9.38 3.20 -17.09
CA ILE A 8 -10.04 2.54 -18.22
C ILE A 8 -11.53 2.92 -18.24
N THR A 9 -12.20 2.83 -17.09
CA THR A 9 -13.65 3.09 -16.99
C THR A 9 -13.99 4.53 -16.62
N GLY A 10 -13.04 5.30 -16.09
CA GLY A 10 -13.27 6.62 -15.52
C GLY A 10 -13.92 6.60 -14.13
N GLU A 11 -14.11 5.41 -13.53
CA GLU A 11 -14.74 5.28 -12.23
C GLU A 11 -13.83 5.81 -11.11
N GLU A 12 -14.38 6.69 -10.27
CA GLU A 12 -13.73 7.18 -9.06
C GLU A 12 -14.46 6.68 -7.82
N THR A 13 -13.69 6.07 -6.92
CA THR A 13 -14.19 5.61 -5.62
C THR A 13 -13.33 6.17 -4.51
N SER A 14 -13.95 6.38 -3.34
CA SER A 14 -13.25 6.79 -2.14
C SER A 14 -13.56 5.81 -1.01
N TYR A 15 -12.56 5.59 -0.16
CA TYR A 15 -12.72 4.73 1.00
C TYR A 15 -11.77 5.17 2.11
N ARG A 16 -12.04 4.75 3.34
CA ARG A 16 -11.25 5.11 4.52
C ARG A 16 -10.65 3.86 5.12
N ILE A 17 -9.35 3.90 5.40
CA ILE A 17 -8.68 2.89 6.24
C ILE A 17 -8.39 3.55 7.59
N VAL A 18 -8.75 2.86 8.67
CA VAL A 18 -8.31 3.19 10.03
C VAL A 18 -7.34 2.11 10.47
N SER A 19 -6.11 2.51 10.75
CA SER A 19 -5.13 1.62 11.39
C SER A 19 -5.21 1.80 12.89
N LYS A 20 -5.64 0.76 13.61
CA LYS A 20 -5.57 0.68 15.06
C LYS A 20 -4.36 -0.16 15.40
N GLN A 21 -3.35 0.42 16.06
CA GLN A 21 -2.14 -0.31 16.48
C GLN A 21 -1.90 -0.20 17.97
N GLN A 22 -1.53 -1.31 18.57
CA GLN A 22 -1.04 -1.36 19.94
C GLN A 22 0.48 -1.17 19.95
N THR A 23 0.93 -0.07 20.56
CA THR A 23 2.34 0.36 20.50
C THR A 23 3.32 -0.67 21.08
N ARG A 24 2.92 -1.39 22.13
CA ARG A 24 3.80 -2.35 22.82
C ARG A 24 4.05 -3.61 21.99
N SER A 25 2.99 -4.19 21.42
CA SER A 25 3.08 -5.42 20.63
C SER A 25 3.36 -5.17 19.15
N GLN A 26 3.25 -3.91 18.69
CA GLN A 26 3.33 -3.54 17.28
C GLN A 26 2.33 -4.33 16.40
N SER A 27 1.24 -4.76 17.02
CA SER A 27 0.14 -5.51 16.39
C SER A 27 -1.13 -4.66 16.36
N GLY A 28 -2.06 -5.01 15.50
CA GLY A 28 -3.30 -4.28 15.36
C GLY A 28 -4.08 -4.70 14.13
N GLU A 29 -4.92 -3.78 13.66
CA GLU A 29 -5.86 -4.04 12.57
C GLU A 29 -5.99 -2.82 11.67
N TRP A 30 -6.22 -3.07 10.39
CA TRP A 30 -6.78 -2.13 9.46
C TRP A 30 -8.27 -2.39 9.29
N LEU A 31 -9.05 -1.35 9.53
CA LEU A 31 -10.49 -1.35 9.32
C LEU A 31 -10.77 -0.56 8.03
N VAL A 32 -11.29 -1.23 7.01
CA VAL A 32 -11.58 -0.64 5.71
C VAL A 32 -13.06 -0.29 5.64
N TYR A 33 -13.35 0.97 5.34
CA TYR A 33 -14.69 1.53 5.17
C TYR A 33 -14.84 2.04 3.75
N ARG A 34 -15.53 1.28 2.89
CA ARG A 34 -15.92 1.63 1.54
C ARG A 34 -17.24 2.39 1.51
N ARG A 35 -18.06 2.21 2.55
CA ARG A 35 -19.33 2.93 2.75
C ARG A 35 -19.24 3.82 3.97
N ASN A 36 -20.14 4.81 4.06
CA ASN A 36 -20.24 5.68 5.24
C ASN A 36 -21.03 4.98 6.37
N THR A 37 -20.53 3.83 6.81
CA THR A 37 -21.12 2.97 7.85
C THR A 37 -20.27 2.96 9.10
N ILE A 38 -20.88 2.56 10.22
CA ILE A 38 -20.20 2.39 11.52
C ILE A 38 -19.31 1.14 11.50
N ASP A 39 -19.77 0.09 10.83
CA ASP A 39 -19.05 -1.18 10.69
C ASP A 39 -18.12 -1.17 9.47
N PRO A 40 -16.91 -1.75 9.59
CA PRO A 40 -15.98 -1.87 8.49
C PRO A 40 -16.41 -2.96 7.50
N ASP A 41 -16.17 -2.74 6.20
CA ASP A 41 -16.40 -3.73 5.15
C ASP A 41 -15.36 -4.86 5.19
N GLU A 42 -14.11 -4.53 5.53
CA GLU A 42 -13.02 -5.50 5.68
C GLU A 42 -12.15 -5.17 6.90
N ILE A 43 -11.68 -6.22 7.58
CA ILE A 43 -10.74 -6.14 8.68
C ILE A 43 -9.49 -6.92 8.30
N PHE A 44 -8.33 -6.28 8.34
CA PHE A 44 -7.05 -6.91 8.05
C PHE A 44 -6.14 -6.86 9.28
N PRO A 45 -5.59 -8.00 9.73
CA PRO A 45 -4.60 -7.98 10.79
C PRO A 45 -3.34 -7.27 10.29
N VAL A 46 -2.71 -6.47 11.15
CA VAL A 46 -1.47 -5.76 10.85
C VAL A 46 -0.48 -5.99 11.98
N TYR A 47 0.74 -6.35 11.61
CA TYR A 47 1.79 -6.62 12.56
C TYR A 47 3.13 -6.14 12.03
N LYS A 48 3.88 -5.42 12.85
CA LYS A 48 5.23 -4.97 12.52
C LYS A 48 6.24 -5.62 13.46
N LYS A 49 7.28 -6.22 12.88
CA LYS A 49 8.40 -6.79 13.62
C LYS A 49 9.69 -6.41 12.92
N ASN A 50 10.59 -5.74 13.63
CA ASN A 50 11.83 -5.20 13.07
C ASN A 50 11.54 -4.35 11.81
N ASN A 51 12.15 -4.69 10.69
CA ASN A 51 11.98 -4.07 9.38
C ASN A 51 10.91 -4.76 8.50
N VAL A 52 10.07 -5.61 9.10
CA VAL A 52 9.02 -6.34 8.39
C VAL A 52 7.65 -5.85 8.83
N LEU A 53 6.80 -5.48 7.86
CA LEU A 53 5.41 -5.15 8.05
C LEU A 53 4.54 -6.20 7.37
N PHE A 54 3.64 -6.80 8.14
CA PHE A 54 2.60 -7.70 7.66
C PHE A 54 1.29 -6.95 7.61
N ILE A 55 0.61 -7.01 6.46
CA ILE A 55 -0.76 -6.52 6.29
C ILE A 55 -1.56 -7.68 5.70
N ASN A 56 -2.43 -8.28 6.51
CA ASN A 56 -3.13 -9.51 6.17
C ASN A 56 -2.14 -10.61 5.74
N LYS A 57 -2.21 -11.06 4.48
CA LYS A 57 -1.32 -12.07 3.90
C LYS A 57 -0.08 -11.48 3.21
N GLU A 58 0.02 -10.15 3.12
CA GLU A 58 1.11 -9.48 2.43
C GLU A 58 2.25 -9.18 3.41
N MET A 59 3.47 -9.52 3.00
CA MET A 59 4.71 -9.18 3.70
C MET A 59 5.43 -8.05 2.97
N ILE A 60 5.83 -7.03 3.73
CA ILE A 60 6.58 -5.87 3.26
C ILE A 60 7.91 -5.82 4.02
N LEU A 61 9.01 -5.91 3.29
CA LEU A 61 10.36 -5.75 3.83
C LEU A 61 10.85 -4.33 3.55
N PHE A 62 11.18 -3.59 4.61
CA PHE A 62 11.90 -2.33 4.51
C PHE A 62 13.40 -2.64 4.47
N ASN A 63 13.94 -2.80 3.26
CA ASN A 63 15.31 -3.21 3.01
C ASN A 63 15.97 -2.32 1.95
N GLU A 64 17.25 -2.53 1.67
CA GLU A 64 17.99 -1.72 0.70
C GLU A 64 17.41 -1.82 -0.73
N PRO A 65 17.55 -0.75 -1.54
CA PRO A 65 17.18 -0.78 -2.95
C PRO A 65 17.85 -1.95 -3.69
N GLY A 66 17.10 -2.62 -4.55
CA GLY A 66 17.54 -3.82 -5.28
C GLY A 66 17.16 -5.13 -4.59
N PHE A 67 16.80 -5.12 -3.30
CA PHE A 67 16.34 -6.32 -2.61
C PHE A 67 14.95 -6.76 -3.13
N CYS A 68 14.81 -8.03 -3.49
CA CYS A 68 13.57 -8.62 -3.99
C CYS A 68 13.19 -9.87 -3.19
N TRP A 69 11.89 -10.13 -3.08
CA TRP A 69 11.38 -11.38 -2.52
C TRP A 69 10.06 -11.75 -3.19
N ASP A 70 9.71 -13.01 -3.04
CA ASP A 70 8.48 -13.56 -3.61
C ASP A 70 7.36 -13.57 -2.57
N GLY A 71 6.13 -13.41 -3.05
CA GLY A 71 4.93 -13.44 -2.24
C GLY A 71 3.74 -13.97 -3.03
N GLU A 72 2.62 -14.13 -2.32
CA GLU A 72 1.36 -14.59 -2.90
C GLU A 72 0.22 -13.76 -2.31
N ASN A 73 -0.65 -13.24 -3.18
CA ASN A 73 -1.86 -12.54 -2.77
C ASN A 73 -3.09 -13.18 -3.44
N ARG A 74 -4.24 -12.50 -3.38
CA ARG A 74 -5.49 -13.00 -3.96
C ARG A 74 -5.44 -13.12 -5.48
N GLU A 75 -4.53 -12.42 -6.17
CA GLU A 75 -4.38 -12.51 -7.62
C GLU A 75 -3.58 -13.78 -7.95
N VAL A 76 -2.26 -13.78 -7.74
CA VAL A 76 -1.33 -14.90 -8.00
C VAL A 76 -0.01 -14.69 -7.25
N LYS A 77 1.00 -15.53 -7.53
CA LYS A 77 2.37 -15.31 -7.07
C LYS A 77 2.99 -14.08 -7.72
N TYR A 78 3.78 -13.34 -6.96
CA TYR A 78 4.45 -12.13 -7.42
C TYR A 78 5.85 -12.01 -6.86
N GLN A 79 6.69 -11.25 -7.56
CA GLN A 79 7.95 -10.72 -7.06
C GLN A 79 7.74 -9.26 -6.64
N LEU A 80 8.22 -8.91 -5.45
CA LEU A 80 8.21 -7.54 -4.93
C LEU A 80 9.65 -7.09 -4.68
N CYS A 81 10.04 -5.97 -5.28
CA CYS A 81 11.40 -5.43 -5.20
C CYS A 81 11.40 -4.02 -4.62
N VAL A 82 12.34 -3.73 -3.72
CA VAL A 82 12.64 -2.35 -3.31
C VAL A 82 13.29 -1.64 -4.47
N LYS A 83 12.65 -0.59 -5.01
CA LYS A 83 13.23 0.24 -6.07
C LYS A 83 14.13 1.33 -5.53
N ARG A 84 13.66 2.01 -4.48
CA ARG A 84 14.38 3.07 -3.77
C ARG A 84 13.67 3.41 -2.46
N SER A 85 14.37 4.07 -1.55
CA SER A 85 13.79 4.79 -0.41
C SER A 85 13.91 6.30 -0.63
N SER A 86 13.06 7.06 0.06
CA SER A 86 13.10 8.53 0.11
C SER A 86 12.91 8.96 1.55
N ASP A 87 13.70 9.91 2.02
CA ASP A 87 13.57 10.43 3.37
C ASP A 87 12.30 11.25 3.55
N LEU A 88 11.82 11.88 2.47
CA LEU A 88 10.60 12.68 2.46
C LEU A 88 9.73 12.34 1.24
N TYR A 89 8.42 12.28 1.46
CA TYR A 89 7.40 12.22 0.41
C TYR A 89 6.29 13.22 0.70
N VAL A 90 6.22 14.25 -0.13
CA VAL A 90 5.22 15.32 -0.03
C VAL A 90 4.02 14.96 -0.91
N ILE A 91 2.83 14.88 -0.31
CA ILE A 91 1.57 14.67 -1.03
C ILE A 91 0.92 16.01 -1.37
N ASN A 92 0.92 16.92 -0.40
CA ASN A 92 0.57 18.33 -0.49
C ASN A 92 1.23 19.07 0.70
N GLU A 93 1.03 20.37 0.80
CA GLU A 93 1.68 21.20 1.83
C GLU A 93 1.43 20.72 3.26
N SER A 94 0.23 20.19 3.55
CA SER A 94 -0.18 19.73 4.88
C SER A 94 0.00 18.23 5.13
N LEU A 95 0.38 17.46 4.11
CA LEU A 95 0.48 16.01 4.19
C LEU A 95 1.82 15.53 3.62
N GLN A 96 2.73 15.19 4.53
CA GLN A 96 4.08 14.73 4.23
C GLN A 96 4.40 13.50 5.06
N PHE A 97 5.26 12.64 4.52
CA PHE A 97 5.67 11.41 5.16
C PHE A 97 7.17 11.25 5.11
N ASP A 98 7.75 10.96 6.26
CA ASP A 98 9.15 10.60 6.37
C ASP A 98 9.35 9.10 6.09
N SER A 99 10.54 8.76 5.60
CA SER A 99 10.99 7.38 5.33
C SER A 99 9.98 6.56 4.52
N VAL A 100 9.93 6.82 3.22
CA VAL A 100 9.02 6.17 2.26
C VAL A 100 9.78 5.26 1.34
N TYR A 101 9.33 4.01 1.24
CA TYR A 101 9.88 3.02 0.34
C TYR A 101 9.02 2.89 -0.92
N VAL A 102 9.69 2.80 -2.06
CA VAL A 102 9.08 2.58 -3.37
C VAL A 102 9.33 1.14 -3.76
N TYR A 103 8.27 0.40 -4.03
CA TYR A 103 8.32 -0.99 -4.44
C TYR A 103 7.83 -1.15 -5.87
N THR A 104 8.40 -2.13 -6.59
CA THR A 104 7.85 -2.62 -7.85
C THR A 104 7.35 -4.04 -7.63
N GLN A 105 6.10 -4.30 -7.98
CA GLN A 105 5.49 -5.62 -7.93
C GLN A 105 5.26 -6.13 -9.35
N ARG A 106 5.67 -7.37 -9.63
CA ARG A 106 5.45 -8.07 -10.91
C ARG A 106 4.84 -9.42 -10.62
N TYR A 107 3.76 -9.76 -11.32
CA TYR A 107 3.08 -11.03 -11.17
C TYR A 107 3.66 -12.05 -12.15
N TYR A 108 3.87 -13.29 -11.70
CA TYR A 108 4.46 -14.34 -12.53
C TYR A 108 3.49 -14.91 -13.56
N ASP A 109 2.22 -15.07 -13.16
CA ASP A 109 1.20 -15.76 -13.96
C ASP A 109 0.22 -14.80 -14.65
N LEU A 110 0.43 -13.48 -14.50
CA LEU A 110 -0.26 -12.47 -15.31
C LEU A 110 0.64 -12.11 -16.50
N PRO A 111 0.09 -11.57 -17.60
CA PRO A 111 0.91 -11.11 -18.71
C PRO A 111 2.02 -10.21 -18.18
N ASP A 112 3.28 -10.41 -18.62
CA ASP A 112 4.51 -9.69 -18.17
C ASP A 112 4.37 -8.17 -18.05
N SER A 113 3.37 -7.64 -18.72
CA SER A 113 2.98 -6.26 -18.75
C SER A 113 2.29 -5.71 -17.50
N VAL A 114 1.87 -6.56 -16.54
CA VAL A 114 1.19 -6.12 -15.31
C VAL A 114 2.21 -5.79 -14.22
N ILE A 115 2.36 -4.51 -13.93
CA ILE A 115 3.33 -4.01 -12.94
C ILE A 115 2.64 -3.03 -11.99
N SER A 116 2.75 -3.24 -10.68
CA SER A 116 2.38 -2.23 -9.68
C SER A 116 3.61 -1.48 -9.19
N THR A 117 3.49 -0.17 -8.99
CA THR A 117 4.46 0.62 -8.24
C THR A 117 3.81 1.20 -7.00
N ASP A 118 4.31 0.82 -5.84
CA ASP A 118 3.72 1.16 -4.56
C ASP A 118 4.67 2.03 -3.73
N ARG A 119 4.13 3.04 -3.05
CA ARG A 119 4.82 3.84 -2.04
C ARG A 119 4.27 3.46 -0.68
N LYS A 120 5.11 3.05 0.25
CA LYS A 120 4.70 2.63 1.60
C LYS A 120 5.53 3.39 2.63
N SER A 121 4.90 3.86 3.72
CA SER A 121 5.62 4.49 4.82
C SER A 121 6.29 3.41 5.67
N ALA A 122 7.55 3.62 6.05
CA ALA A 122 8.24 2.77 7.02
C ALA A 122 7.80 3.08 8.46
N VAL A 123 7.39 4.32 8.71
CA VAL A 123 6.95 4.79 10.03
C VAL A 123 5.53 4.34 10.31
N TYR A 124 4.62 4.60 9.38
CA TYR A 124 3.22 4.29 9.51
C TYR A 124 2.86 3.06 8.68
N PRO A 125 2.05 2.14 9.22
CA PRO A 125 1.53 1.00 8.47
C PRO A 125 0.49 1.50 7.46
N VAL A 126 0.91 2.15 6.37
CA VAL A 126 0.01 2.66 5.33
C VAL A 126 0.69 2.58 3.97
N VAL A 127 -0.10 2.23 2.95
CA VAL A 127 0.27 2.46 1.55
C VAL A 127 -0.09 3.89 1.22
N LEU A 128 0.84 4.68 0.71
CA LEU A 128 0.63 6.10 0.39
C LEU A 128 0.11 6.27 -1.05
N GLN A 129 0.64 5.46 -1.96
CA GLN A 129 0.23 5.43 -3.35
C GLN A 129 0.45 4.05 -3.93
N ALA A 130 -0.43 3.59 -4.82
CA ALA A 130 -0.23 2.44 -5.68
C ALA A 130 -0.64 2.83 -7.10
N VAL A 131 0.19 2.44 -8.08
CA VAL A 131 -0.05 2.71 -9.50
C VAL A 131 0.09 1.40 -10.26
N ARG A 132 -1.03 0.89 -10.78
CA ARG A 132 -1.06 -0.33 -11.60
C ARG A 132 -0.92 0.03 -13.07
N ARG A 133 0.00 -0.64 -13.74
CA ARG A 133 0.18 -0.58 -15.19
C ARG A 133 -0.10 -1.93 -15.82
N GLU A 134 -0.73 -1.91 -16.97
CA GLU A 134 -0.92 -3.06 -17.85
C GLU A 134 -0.51 -2.64 -19.26
N LYS A 135 0.35 -3.42 -19.92
CA LYS A 135 0.93 -3.05 -21.24
C LYS A 135 1.54 -1.64 -21.25
N ASN A 136 2.23 -1.29 -20.16
CA ASN A 136 2.82 0.03 -19.88
C ASN A 136 1.82 1.21 -19.77
N VAL A 137 0.52 0.96 -19.89
CA VAL A 137 -0.53 1.96 -19.69
C VAL A 137 -0.95 1.96 -18.23
N VAL A 138 -1.11 3.12 -17.61
CA VAL A 138 -1.63 3.21 -16.24
C VAL A 138 -3.14 2.93 -16.29
N VAL A 139 -3.57 1.88 -15.59
CA VAL A 139 -4.98 1.46 -15.58
C VAL A 139 -5.67 1.83 -14.27
N GLU A 140 -4.92 1.93 -13.17
CA GLU A 140 -5.46 2.23 -11.86
C GLU A 140 -4.46 3.06 -11.05
N THR A 141 -4.97 4.09 -10.38
CA THR A 141 -4.21 4.81 -9.37
C THR A 141 -4.98 4.84 -8.06
N ARG A 142 -4.27 4.57 -6.97
CA ARG A 142 -4.79 4.63 -5.61
C ARG A 142 -3.87 5.52 -4.80
N LYS A 143 -4.39 6.53 -4.12
CA LYS A 143 -3.58 7.49 -3.35
C LYS A 143 -4.28 7.89 -2.07
N ILE A 144 -3.51 8.11 -1.01
CA ILE A 144 -4.03 8.74 0.19
C ILE A 144 -4.34 10.22 -0.08
N SER A 145 -5.55 10.66 0.27
CA SER A 145 -6.01 12.05 0.11
C SER A 145 -6.05 12.80 1.44
N ALA A 146 -6.14 12.07 2.56
CA ALA A 146 -6.11 12.63 3.91
C ALA A 146 -5.55 11.59 4.90
N PHE A 147 -4.80 12.06 5.90
CA PHE A 147 -4.25 11.25 6.97
C PHE A 147 -4.43 11.99 8.28
N THR A 148 -4.84 11.26 9.32
CA THR A 148 -4.96 11.80 10.67
C THR A 148 -4.40 10.77 11.63
N ARG A 149 -3.47 11.20 12.46
CA ARG A 149 -2.96 10.39 13.57
C ARG A 149 -3.84 10.65 14.78
N LYS A 150 -4.33 9.59 15.40
CA LYS A 150 -4.99 9.63 16.70
C LYS A 150 -4.13 8.89 17.72
#